data_AF-A0AAN4PL66-F1
#
_entry.id   AF-A0AAN4PL66-F1
#
_cell.length_a   1.000
_cell.length_b   1.000
_cell.length_c   1.000
_cell.angle_alpha   90.00
_cell.angle_beta   90.00
_cell.angle_gamma   90.00
#
_symmetry.space_group_name_H-M   'P 1'
#
loop_
_entity.id
_entity.type
_entity.pdbx_description
1 polymer ?
#
loop_
_entity_poly.entity_id
_entity_poly.type
_entity_poly.pdbx_seq_one_letter_code
_entity_poly.pdbx_strand_id
1 'polypeptide(L)'
;MHRISEDQHVLSLDQERKLSGTLAFLAHNQEGPEHIPAVCIGEDSATGSLNVIFAVNEAKYSDGNDVLHSIQQGFDEIFALLARVPTEHSPSLKNQVFYMVVSMCSSRILSRLRLGPTGCRKMKRSFKDTLQELTMALTHISRDKLKDRSLLEAVDMLLTRTKEVRKVVDLWSRHQVTARLIELVESIYRIQQIEQLQRIINVIPNNHMEPSARDSFINIVGKVSRYREAARFLYRTAKNVPLARNMQTVPVHLPEEAFTTPSIDSYTPNLLVKVTEASAKGRQQKLLKEICRVLGLSSGITNAGPPAHETASFQPELNQDPDPGESTGSVKRSECTERTNSVSDLPDKSASCITEANPGPESNAIILQGSGISGSVGPKETSEPYSAGPMEIVVEDIAGSSSHSYRIEWLDDKETKKTREGALLIDVEEIEEEITLCEHNPLYMTARGAILRLSWTSEKAQ
;
A
#
# COMPACT_ATOMS: atom_id res chain seq x y z
N MET A 1 13.04 13.94 -18.27
CA MET A 1 11.62 13.87 -17.83
C MET A 1 10.94 15.15 -18.29
N HIS A 2 9.88 15.06 -19.08
CA HIS A 2 9.04 16.25 -19.34
C HIS A 2 8.16 16.51 -18.12
N ARG A 3 8.00 17.78 -17.73
CA ARG A 3 6.87 18.19 -16.89
C ARG A 3 5.62 18.09 -17.75
N ILE A 4 4.66 17.28 -17.33
CA ILE A 4 3.30 17.29 -17.87
C ILE A 4 2.61 18.54 -17.32
N SER A 5 1.86 19.28 -18.15
CA SER A 5 1.09 20.45 -17.68
C SER A 5 -0.14 19.98 -16.92
N GLU A 6 -0.49 20.64 -15.82
CA GLU A 6 -1.54 20.20 -14.88
C GLU A 6 -2.98 20.34 -15.41
N ASP A 7 -3.17 20.63 -16.70
CA ASP A 7 -4.42 21.09 -17.30
C ASP A 7 -5.31 20.01 -17.98
N GLN A 8 -4.91 18.73 -18.01
CA GLN A 8 -5.57 17.73 -18.88
C GLN A 8 -5.91 16.34 -18.28
N HIS A 9 -5.76 16.12 -16.97
CA HIS A 9 -6.25 14.87 -16.36
C HIS A 9 -7.78 14.87 -16.19
N VAL A 10 -8.43 13.74 -16.54
CA VAL A 10 -9.91 13.62 -16.55
C VAL A 10 -10.42 13.02 -15.24
N LEU A 11 -9.67 12.09 -14.65
CA LEU A 11 -9.84 11.61 -13.29
C LEU A 11 -9.12 12.56 -12.30
N SER A 12 -9.65 12.69 -11.09
CA SER A 12 -8.90 13.28 -9.97
C SER A 12 -8.13 12.20 -9.22
N LEU A 13 -7.02 12.57 -8.55
CA LEU A 13 -6.18 11.64 -7.80
C LEU A 13 -6.93 10.75 -6.79
N ASP A 14 -8.02 11.24 -6.16
CA ASP A 14 -8.88 10.39 -5.32
C ASP A 14 -9.68 9.37 -6.14
N GLN A 15 -10.23 9.77 -7.28
CA GLN A 15 -10.92 8.84 -8.18
C GLN A 15 -9.95 7.78 -8.71
N GLU A 16 -8.73 8.16 -9.05
CA GLU A 16 -7.68 7.24 -9.48
C GLU A 16 -7.29 6.26 -8.37
N ARG A 17 -6.93 6.78 -7.18
CA ARG A 17 -6.61 6.00 -5.97
C ARG A 17 -7.71 4.99 -5.65
N LYS A 18 -8.97 5.42 -5.73
CA LYS A 18 -10.15 4.59 -5.42
C LYS A 18 -10.45 3.56 -6.51
N LEU A 19 -10.18 3.88 -7.78
CA LEU A 19 -10.34 2.97 -8.90
C LEU A 19 -9.23 1.92 -8.95
N SER A 20 -7.95 2.34 -8.87
CA SER A 20 -6.80 1.44 -8.70
C SER A 20 -6.99 0.53 -7.49
N GLY A 21 -7.32 1.06 -6.30
CA GLY A 21 -7.57 0.24 -5.11
C GLY A 21 -8.73 -0.75 -5.26
N THR A 22 -9.80 -0.37 -5.98
CA THR A 22 -10.91 -1.29 -6.30
C THR A 22 -10.47 -2.38 -7.28
N LEU A 23 -9.68 -2.04 -8.31
CA LEU A 23 -9.17 -3.00 -9.29
C LEU A 23 -8.14 -3.94 -8.65
N ALA A 24 -7.19 -3.45 -7.85
CA ALA A 24 -6.26 -4.27 -7.08
C ALA A 24 -6.96 -5.27 -6.13
N PHE A 25 -8.04 -4.83 -5.47
CA PHE A 25 -8.87 -5.72 -4.64
C PHE A 25 -9.50 -6.88 -5.44
N LEU A 26 -9.86 -6.66 -6.72
CA LEU A 26 -10.46 -7.66 -7.61
C LEU A 26 -9.42 -8.53 -8.34
N ALA A 27 -8.31 -7.94 -8.78
CA ALA A 27 -7.20 -8.65 -9.43
C ALA A 27 -6.66 -9.75 -8.54
N HIS A 28 -6.51 -9.49 -7.24
CA HIS A 28 -6.17 -10.52 -6.27
C HIS A 28 -7.41 -11.42 -6.09
N ASN A 29 -7.52 -12.44 -6.96
CA ASN A 29 -8.68 -13.31 -7.17
C ASN A 29 -8.55 -14.69 -6.49
N GLN A 30 -7.34 -15.06 -6.08
CA GLN A 30 -6.98 -16.23 -5.27
C GLN A 30 -6.63 -15.82 -3.82
N GLU A 31 -6.07 -16.72 -3.00
CA GLU A 31 -5.71 -16.44 -1.59
C GLU A 31 -4.35 -17.07 -1.27
N GLY A 32 -3.28 -16.28 -1.25
CA GLY A 32 -1.92 -16.74 -0.97
C GLY A 32 -0.88 -15.61 -0.97
N PRO A 33 0.39 -15.92 -0.65
CA PRO A 33 1.53 -15.03 -0.89
C PRO A 33 2.14 -15.22 -2.30
N GLU A 34 1.75 -16.28 -3.01
CA GLU A 34 2.12 -16.51 -4.40
C GLU A 34 1.26 -15.62 -5.31
N HIS A 35 1.86 -15.08 -6.37
CA HIS A 35 1.16 -14.37 -7.46
C HIS A 35 0.24 -13.22 -7.01
N ILE A 36 0.64 -12.49 -5.96
CA ILE A 36 0.01 -11.24 -5.53
C ILE A 36 0.09 -10.24 -6.68
N PRO A 37 -1.04 -9.69 -7.16
CA PRO A 37 -1.01 -8.72 -8.23
C PRO A 37 -0.78 -7.29 -7.73
N ALA A 38 0.06 -6.56 -8.45
CA ALA A 38 0.11 -5.10 -8.42
C ALA A 38 -0.74 -4.55 -9.57
N VAL A 39 -1.50 -3.48 -9.33
CA VAL A 39 -2.36 -2.83 -10.35
C VAL A 39 -2.21 -1.32 -10.30
N CYS A 40 -1.82 -0.73 -11.42
CA CYS A 40 -1.90 0.71 -11.65
C CYS A 40 -2.86 1.02 -12.80
N ILE A 41 -3.22 2.30 -12.93
CA ILE A 41 -4.02 2.79 -14.05
C ILE A 41 -3.30 3.97 -14.70
N GLY A 42 -3.55 4.20 -15.99
CA GLY A 42 -3.04 5.37 -16.70
C GLY A 42 -3.99 5.81 -17.80
N GLU A 43 -4.30 7.11 -17.83
CA GLU A 43 -5.09 7.71 -18.91
C GLU A 43 -4.26 7.76 -20.20
N ASP A 44 -4.80 7.21 -21.29
CA ASP A 44 -4.20 7.38 -22.63
C ASP A 44 -4.98 8.44 -23.41
N SER A 45 -4.40 9.64 -23.47
CA SER A 45 -4.95 10.80 -24.18
C SER A 45 -5.03 10.60 -25.69
N ALA A 46 -4.29 9.66 -26.28
CA ALA A 46 -4.29 9.40 -27.73
C ALA A 46 -5.45 8.47 -28.16
N THR A 47 -5.80 7.49 -27.32
CA THR A 47 -6.94 6.59 -27.60
C THR A 47 -8.23 6.97 -26.86
N GLY A 48 -8.16 7.86 -25.86
CA GLY A 48 -9.30 8.18 -25.00
C GLY A 48 -9.72 6.99 -24.14
N SER A 49 -8.74 6.20 -23.69
CA SER A 49 -8.92 4.98 -22.90
C SER A 49 -8.27 5.11 -21.51
N LEU A 50 -8.58 4.14 -20.64
CA LEU A 50 -7.94 4.00 -19.33
C LEU A 50 -7.25 2.63 -19.28
N ASN A 51 -5.93 2.63 -19.41
CA ASN A 51 -5.14 1.41 -19.34
C ASN A 51 -5.09 0.92 -17.89
N VAL A 52 -5.57 -0.31 -17.66
CA VAL A 52 -5.48 -1.01 -16.37
C VAL A 52 -4.31 -1.97 -16.47
N ILE A 53 -3.17 -1.52 -15.94
CA ILE A 53 -1.87 -2.19 -16.06
C ILE A 53 -1.67 -3.05 -14.82
N PHE A 54 -1.32 -4.33 -15.00
CA PHE A 54 -1.13 -5.24 -13.87
C PHE A 54 -0.01 -6.27 -14.10
N ALA A 55 0.67 -6.59 -13.00
CA ALA A 55 1.72 -7.61 -12.91
C ALA A 55 1.44 -8.50 -11.68
N VAL A 56 2.02 -9.69 -11.60
CA VAL A 56 2.05 -10.52 -10.38
C VAL A 56 3.49 -10.73 -9.93
N ASN A 57 3.73 -11.14 -8.67
CA ASN A 57 5.06 -11.64 -8.30
C ASN A 57 5.28 -13.05 -8.86
N GLU A 58 6.35 -13.20 -9.65
CA GLU A 58 6.70 -14.43 -10.37
C GLU A 58 8.08 -14.90 -9.92
N ALA A 59 8.25 -16.20 -9.65
CA ALA A 59 9.55 -16.77 -9.30
C ALA A 59 10.40 -17.18 -10.52
N LYS A 60 9.78 -17.24 -11.71
CA LYS A 60 10.37 -17.65 -13.00
C LYS A 60 9.57 -17.03 -14.15
N TYR A 61 10.18 -16.91 -15.34
CA TYR A 61 9.56 -16.39 -16.56
C TYR A 61 8.21 -17.02 -16.96
N SER A 62 7.98 -18.30 -16.63
CA SER A 62 6.70 -18.99 -16.93
C SER A 62 5.78 -19.15 -15.71
N ASP A 63 6.18 -18.65 -14.54
CA ASP A 63 5.39 -18.69 -13.31
C ASP A 63 4.31 -17.60 -13.34
N GLY A 64 3.21 -17.74 -12.60
CA GLY A 64 2.16 -16.72 -12.53
C GLY A 64 1.33 -16.45 -13.80
N ASN A 65 1.74 -16.88 -15.00
CA ASN A 65 1.04 -16.61 -16.26
C ASN A 65 -0.44 -17.05 -16.27
N ASP A 66 -0.79 -18.20 -15.68
CA ASP A 66 -2.19 -18.64 -15.53
C ASP A 66 -3.02 -17.66 -14.67
N VAL A 67 -2.38 -17.02 -13.69
CA VAL A 67 -2.99 -16.00 -12.82
C VAL A 67 -3.16 -14.69 -13.59
N LEU A 68 -2.15 -14.24 -14.34
CA LEU A 68 -2.26 -13.07 -15.23
C LEU A 68 -3.39 -13.24 -16.24
N HIS A 69 -3.47 -14.38 -16.94
CA HIS A 69 -4.55 -14.68 -17.88
C HIS A 69 -5.92 -14.70 -17.18
N SER A 70 -6.02 -15.29 -15.98
CA SER A 70 -7.26 -15.31 -15.20
C SER A 70 -7.71 -13.91 -14.75
N ILE A 71 -6.76 -13.03 -14.42
CA ILE A 71 -7.02 -11.63 -14.09
C ILE A 71 -7.47 -10.87 -15.34
N GLN A 72 -6.74 -11.04 -16.46
CA GLN A 72 -7.04 -10.41 -17.73
C GLN A 72 -8.45 -10.74 -18.22
N GLN A 73 -8.77 -12.03 -18.36
CA GLN A 73 -10.10 -12.47 -18.80
C GLN A 73 -11.21 -11.91 -17.89
N GLY A 74 -11.03 -11.98 -16.57
CA GLY A 74 -12.00 -11.46 -15.60
C GLY A 74 -12.22 -9.95 -15.74
N PHE A 75 -11.18 -9.18 -16.04
CA PHE A 75 -11.29 -7.75 -16.30
C PHE A 75 -11.88 -7.43 -17.68
N ASP A 76 -11.48 -8.10 -18.75
CA ASP A 76 -12.04 -7.88 -20.09
C ASP A 76 -13.55 -8.16 -20.12
N GLU A 77 -14.00 -9.24 -19.48
CA GLU A 77 -15.42 -9.56 -19.33
C GLU A 77 -16.19 -8.51 -18.51
N ILE A 78 -15.56 -7.88 -17.51
CA ILE A 78 -16.14 -6.76 -16.75
C ILE A 78 -16.16 -5.48 -17.60
N PHE A 79 -15.07 -5.13 -18.28
CA PHE A 79 -14.94 -3.89 -19.05
C PHE A 79 -15.87 -3.87 -20.27
N ALA A 80 -16.05 -5.02 -20.94
CA ALA A 80 -17.04 -5.18 -22.00
C ALA A 80 -18.50 -4.93 -21.55
N LEU A 81 -18.82 -5.16 -20.26
CA LEU A 81 -20.11 -4.80 -19.68
C LEU A 81 -20.16 -3.30 -19.30
N LEU A 82 -19.07 -2.72 -18.80
CA LEU A 82 -19.00 -1.31 -18.45
C LEU A 82 -19.08 -0.39 -19.69
N ALA A 83 -18.53 -0.83 -20.83
CA ALA A 83 -18.68 -0.16 -22.12
C ALA A 83 -20.14 0.02 -22.57
N ARG A 84 -21.05 -0.88 -22.14
CA ARG A 84 -22.49 -0.89 -22.50
C ARG A 84 -23.37 -0.02 -21.59
N VAL A 85 -22.82 0.58 -20.53
CA VAL A 85 -23.57 1.43 -19.59
C VAL A 85 -24.30 2.64 -20.24
N PRO A 86 -23.78 3.29 -21.30
CA PRO A 86 -24.49 4.36 -22.00
C PRO A 86 -25.75 3.89 -22.73
N THR A 87 -25.73 2.70 -23.33
CA THR A 87 -26.81 2.18 -24.18
C THR A 87 -27.85 1.37 -23.39
N GLU A 88 -27.44 0.74 -22.28
CA GLU A 88 -28.30 -0.10 -21.45
C GLU A 88 -28.45 0.45 -20.02
N HIS A 89 -29.48 1.28 -19.81
CA HIS A 89 -29.91 1.70 -18.47
C HIS A 89 -30.72 0.61 -17.73
N SER A 90 -30.46 -0.66 -18.05
CA SER A 90 -31.19 -1.82 -17.54
C SER A 90 -30.68 -2.23 -16.14
N PRO A 91 -31.58 -2.59 -15.19
CA PRO A 91 -31.16 -3.18 -13.92
C PRO A 91 -30.37 -4.49 -14.06
N SER A 92 -30.52 -5.18 -15.20
CA SER A 92 -29.77 -6.39 -15.54
C SER A 92 -28.28 -6.11 -15.73
N LEU A 93 -27.86 -5.01 -16.38
CA LEU A 93 -26.43 -4.75 -16.61
C LEU A 93 -25.65 -4.59 -15.29
N LYS A 94 -26.21 -3.85 -14.32
CA LYS A 94 -25.66 -3.74 -12.96
C LYS A 94 -25.53 -5.12 -12.26
N ASN A 95 -26.48 -6.02 -12.50
CA ASN A 95 -26.45 -7.37 -11.94
C ASN A 95 -25.47 -8.29 -12.69
N GLN A 96 -25.25 -8.08 -14.00
CA GLN A 96 -24.20 -8.77 -14.78
C GLN A 96 -22.80 -8.36 -14.31
N VAL A 97 -22.52 -7.06 -14.10
CA VAL A 97 -21.24 -6.60 -13.53
C VAL A 97 -20.98 -7.24 -12.15
N PHE A 98 -22.01 -7.34 -11.31
CA PHE A 98 -21.88 -8.04 -10.02
C PHE A 98 -21.71 -9.56 -10.16
N TYR A 99 -22.35 -10.20 -11.14
CA TYR A 99 -22.11 -11.60 -11.47
C TYR A 99 -20.65 -11.85 -11.86
N MET A 100 -20.08 -11.03 -12.77
CA MET A 100 -18.71 -11.20 -13.22
C MET A 100 -17.70 -11.01 -12.09
N VAL A 101 -17.88 -9.97 -11.26
CA VAL A 101 -17.05 -9.73 -10.05
C VAL A 101 -17.06 -10.94 -9.11
N VAL A 102 -18.23 -11.54 -8.84
CA VAL A 102 -18.32 -12.72 -7.95
C VAL A 102 -17.80 -13.99 -8.63
N SER A 103 -17.89 -14.11 -9.95
CA SER A 103 -17.34 -15.23 -10.72
C SER A 103 -15.81 -15.22 -10.71
N MET A 104 -15.21 -14.09 -11.12
CA MET A 104 -13.76 -13.83 -11.14
C MET A 104 -13.13 -14.06 -9.76
N CYS A 105 -13.73 -13.51 -8.71
CA CYS A 105 -13.18 -13.58 -7.34
C CYS A 105 -13.62 -14.82 -6.54
N SER A 106 -14.28 -15.79 -7.17
CA SER A 106 -14.95 -16.90 -6.48
C SER A 106 -14.04 -17.70 -5.54
N SER A 107 -12.81 -18.02 -5.97
CA SER A 107 -11.82 -18.74 -5.15
C SER A 107 -11.50 -18.01 -3.84
N ARG A 108 -11.19 -16.71 -3.91
CA ARG A 108 -10.92 -15.87 -2.74
C ARG A 108 -12.14 -15.64 -1.85
N ILE A 109 -13.34 -15.49 -2.45
CA ILE A 109 -14.60 -15.39 -1.68
C ILE A 109 -14.78 -16.65 -0.83
N LEU A 110 -14.61 -17.84 -1.43
CA LEU A 110 -14.74 -19.12 -0.71
C LEU A 110 -13.64 -19.35 0.32
N SER A 111 -12.42 -18.86 0.06
CA SER A 111 -11.31 -18.88 1.03
C SER A 111 -11.59 -17.99 2.25
N ARG A 112 -12.06 -16.75 2.02
CA ARG A 112 -12.45 -15.79 3.07
C ARG A 112 -13.61 -16.30 3.93
N LEU A 113 -14.60 -16.95 3.31
CA LEU A 113 -15.73 -17.61 3.99
C LEU A 113 -15.35 -18.93 4.67
N ARG A 114 -14.17 -19.49 4.35
CA ARG A 114 -13.66 -20.80 4.81
C ARG A 114 -14.61 -21.95 4.38
N LEU A 115 -15.02 -21.89 3.11
CA LEU A 115 -15.94 -22.84 2.45
C LEU A 115 -15.28 -23.62 1.28
N GLY A 116 -14.08 -23.25 0.85
CA GLY A 116 -13.32 -23.94 -0.20
C GLY A 116 -12.55 -25.18 0.29
N PRO A 117 -11.99 -26.00 -0.62
CA PRO A 117 -11.16 -27.16 -0.26
C PRO A 117 -9.93 -26.74 0.57
N THR A 118 -9.71 -27.41 1.71
CA THR A 118 -8.70 -27.00 2.69
C THR A 118 -7.31 -27.56 2.40
N GLY A 119 -6.56 -26.87 1.54
CA GLY A 119 -5.13 -27.11 1.35
C GLY A 119 -4.29 -26.81 2.61
N CYS A 120 -3.94 -27.85 3.36
CA CYS A 120 -2.80 -27.92 4.29
C CYS A 120 -2.62 -26.78 5.33
N ARG A 121 -3.68 -26.12 5.79
CA ARG A 121 -3.62 -25.13 6.90
C ARG A 121 -4.53 -25.55 8.06
N LYS A 122 -4.04 -25.38 9.31
CA LYS A 122 -4.82 -25.64 10.53
C LYS A 122 -6.12 -24.83 10.48
N MET A 123 -7.26 -25.50 10.61
CA MET A 123 -8.57 -24.89 10.37
C MET A 123 -8.84 -23.73 11.34
N LYS A 124 -8.96 -22.51 10.79
CA LYS A 124 -9.73 -21.43 11.44
C LYS A 124 -11.22 -21.78 11.31
N ARG A 125 -11.99 -21.55 12.39
CA ARG A 125 -13.45 -21.78 12.48
C ARG A 125 -14.20 -21.32 11.22
N SER A 126 -15.15 -22.10 10.70
CA SER A 126 -15.84 -21.70 9.46
C SER A 126 -16.76 -20.49 9.70
N PHE A 127 -17.08 -19.74 8.64
CA PHE A 127 -18.04 -18.63 8.77
C PHE A 127 -19.43 -19.16 9.17
N LYS A 128 -19.80 -20.38 8.78
CA LYS A 128 -21.05 -21.05 9.17
C LYS A 128 -21.16 -21.24 10.69
N ASP A 129 -20.09 -21.72 11.32
CA ASP A 129 -20.05 -21.95 12.77
C ASP A 129 -20.08 -20.62 13.55
N THR A 130 -19.45 -19.58 12.97
CA THR A 130 -19.44 -18.21 13.51
C THR A 130 -20.84 -17.60 13.45
N LEU A 131 -21.57 -17.77 12.33
CA LEU A 131 -22.98 -17.37 12.20
C LEU A 131 -23.89 -18.15 13.17
N GLN A 132 -23.61 -19.43 13.43
CA GLN A 132 -24.36 -20.23 14.39
C GLN A 132 -24.14 -19.75 15.84
N GLU A 133 -22.90 -19.49 16.23
CA GLU A 133 -22.58 -18.91 17.54
C GLU A 133 -23.22 -17.53 17.71
N LEU A 134 -23.05 -16.64 16.73
CA LEU A 134 -23.71 -15.33 16.75
C LEU A 134 -25.24 -15.45 16.87
N THR A 135 -25.86 -16.41 16.18
CA THR A 135 -27.31 -16.68 16.32
C THR A 135 -27.68 -17.01 17.77
N MET A 136 -26.91 -17.87 18.44
CA MET A 136 -27.14 -18.26 19.84
C MET A 136 -26.89 -17.08 20.80
N ALA A 137 -25.77 -16.38 20.61
CA ALA A 137 -25.38 -15.24 21.44
C ALA A 137 -26.43 -14.12 21.39
N LEU A 138 -26.94 -13.77 20.20
CA LEU A 138 -28.02 -12.81 20.02
C LEU A 138 -29.33 -13.25 20.68
N THR A 139 -29.68 -14.54 20.65
CA THR A 139 -30.86 -15.05 21.39
C THR A 139 -30.69 -15.07 22.91
N HIS A 140 -29.46 -14.97 23.42
CA HIS A 140 -29.15 -14.89 24.85
C HIS A 140 -28.81 -13.47 25.36
N ILE A 141 -28.91 -12.44 24.52
CA ILE A 141 -28.87 -11.05 25.00
C ILE A 141 -30.12 -10.78 25.85
N SER A 142 -29.93 -10.38 27.10
CA SER A 142 -31.01 -9.94 27.98
C SER A 142 -31.68 -8.70 27.39
N ARG A 143 -32.86 -8.85 26.78
CA ARG A 143 -33.59 -7.73 26.15
C ARG A 143 -33.86 -6.58 27.13
N ASP A 144 -34.04 -6.89 28.41
CA ASP A 144 -34.27 -5.91 29.48
C ASP A 144 -33.06 -4.99 29.75
N LYS A 145 -31.86 -5.38 29.28
CA LYS A 145 -30.65 -4.53 29.30
C LYS A 145 -30.57 -3.61 28.09
N LEU A 146 -31.27 -3.93 26.98
CA LEU A 146 -31.37 -3.10 25.78
C LEU A 146 -32.44 -2.03 25.97
N LYS A 147 -32.15 -1.02 26.80
CA LYS A 147 -33.02 0.15 27.03
C LYS A 147 -33.29 0.99 25.77
N ASP A 148 -32.46 0.82 24.74
CA ASP A 148 -32.58 1.50 23.45
C ASP A 148 -33.40 0.65 22.47
N ARG A 149 -34.58 1.15 22.12
CA ARG A 149 -35.50 0.49 21.19
C ARG A 149 -34.90 0.30 19.79
N SER A 150 -34.12 1.27 19.30
CA SER A 150 -33.52 1.17 17.97
C SER A 150 -32.45 0.07 17.92
N LEU A 151 -31.70 -0.10 19.01
CA LEU A 151 -30.73 -1.18 19.16
C LEU A 151 -31.41 -2.55 19.25
N LEU A 152 -32.57 -2.65 19.93
CA LEU A 152 -33.37 -3.88 19.97
C LEU A 152 -33.91 -4.28 18.59
N GLU A 153 -34.46 -3.32 17.84
CA GLU A 153 -34.93 -3.53 16.46
C GLU A 153 -33.76 -3.92 15.53
N ALA A 154 -32.58 -3.33 15.71
CA ALA A 154 -31.37 -3.69 14.98
C ALA A 154 -30.80 -5.09 15.36
N VAL A 155 -30.92 -5.52 16.64
CA VAL A 155 -30.59 -6.88 17.08
C VAL A 155 -31.47 -7.92 16.40
N ASP A 156 -32.79 -7.70 16.34
CA ASP A 156 -33.73 -8.64 15.71
C ASP A 156 -33.56 -8.66 14.18
N MET A 157 -33.20 -7.53 13.57
CA MET A 157 -32.79 -7.46 12.16
C MET A 157 -31.49 -8.24 11.90
N LEU A 158 -30.46 -8.10 12.74
CA LEU A 158 -29.21 -8.85 12.62
C LEU A 158 -29.45 -10.36 12.80
N LEU A 159 -30.25 -10.75 13.80
CA LEU A 159 -30.63 -12.14 14.07
C LEU A 159 -31.36 -12.75 12.88
N THR A 160 -32.20 -11.97 12.19
CA THR A 160 -32.92 -12.40 10.98
C THR A 160 -31.96 -12.57 9.79
N ARG A 161 -31.16 -11.56 9.47
CA ARG A 161 -30.18 -11.62 8.36
C ARG A 161 -29.12 -12.70 8.58
N THR A 162 -28.69 -12.94 9.82
CA THR A 162 -27.77 -14.03 10.19
C THR A 162 -28.38 -15.41 9.89
N LYS A 163 -29.66 -15.62 10.22
CA LYS A 163 -30.41 -16.85 9.89
C LYS A 163 -30.62 -17.02 8.39
N GLU A 164 -30.81 -15.93 7.64
CA GLU A 164 -30.88 -15.94 6.18
C GLU A 164 -29.54 -16.35 5.54
N VAL A 165 -28.44 -15.67 5.88
CA VAL A 165 -27.10 -16.01 5.39
C VAL A 165 -26.77 -17.48 5.67
N ARG A 166 -27.08 -18.00 6.87
CA ARG A 166 -26.84 -19.42 7.18
C ARG A 166 -27.61 -20.37 6.26
N LYS A 167 -28.88 -20.07 5.93
CA LYS A 167 -29.66 -20.84 4.92
C LYS A 167 -29.01 -20.78 3.54
N VAL A 168 -28.49 -19.63 3.12
CA VAL A 168 -27.82 -19.47 1.81
C VAL A 168 -26.49 -20.23 1.78
N VAL A 169 -25.72 -20.26 2.88
CA VAL A 169 -24.54 -21.15 3.03
C VAL A 169 -24.94 -22.62 2.92
N ASP A 170 -26.03 -23.05 3.58
CA ASP A 170 -26.55 -24.43 3.47
C ASP A 170 -27.01 -24.77 2.04
N LEU A 171 -27.58 -23.82 1.29
CA LEU A 171 -27.96 -24.00 -0.11
C LEU A 171 -26.75 -24.06 -1.05
N TRP A 172 -25.77 -23.17 -0.88
CA TRP A 172 -24.52 -23.18 -1.65
C TRP A 172 -23.72 -24.46 -1.41
N SER A 173 -23.63 -24.92 -0.15
CA SER A 173 -22.91 -26.16 0.20
C SER A 173 -23.52 -27.42 -0.43
N ARG A 174 -24.80 -27.35 -0.85
CA ARG A 174 -25.48 -28.41 -1.60
C ARG A 174 -25.40 -28.23 -3.12
N HIS A 175 -25.30 -26.98 -3.59
CA HIS A 175 -25.31 -26.60 -5.01
C HIS A 175 -24.28 -25.49 -5.25
N GLN A 176 -23.03 -25.87 -5.46
CA GLN A 176 -21.89 -24.96 -5.60
C GLN A 176 -21.87 -24.31 -6.99
N VAL A 177 -22.75 -23.32 -7.20
CA VAL A 177 -22.87 -22.55 -8.46
C VAL A 177 -22.78 -21.05 -8.21
N THR A 178 -22.26 -20.29 -9.18
CA THR A 178 -22.02 -18.84 -9.07
C THR A 178 -23.25 -18.06 -8.61
N ALA A 179 -24.45 -18.42 -9.07
CA ALA A 179 -25.71 -17.83 -8.64
C ALA A 179 -25.95 -17.91 -7.10
N ARG A 180 -25.60 -19.05 -6.47
CA ARG A 180 -25.70 -19.21 -5.00
C ARG A 180 -24.60 -18.45 -4.26
N LEU A 181 -23.43 -18.27 -4.88
CA LEU A 181 -22.37 -17.43 -4.32
C LEU A 181 -22.75 -15.94 -4.36
N ILE A 182 -23.42 -15.49 -5.43
CA ILE A 182 -23.97 -14.14 -5.58
C ILE A 182 -25.05 -13.87 -4.52
N GLU A 183 -25.98 -14.81 -4.30
CA GLU A 183 -26.97 -14.74 -3.21
C GLU A 183 -26.29 -14.62 -1.84
N LEU A 184 -25.18 -15.34 -1.63
CA LEU A 184 -24.43 -15.35 -0.37
C LEU A 184 -23.73 -14.00 -0.12
N VAL A 185 -23.04 -13.47 -1.13
CA VAL A 185 -22.39 -12.14 -1.06
C VAL A 185 -23.43 -11.03 -0.85
N GLU A 186 -24.55 -11.05 -1.57
CA GLU A 186 -25.64 -10.07 -1.38
C GLU A 186 -26.26 -10.15 0.03
N SER A 187 -26.43 -11.36 0.57
CA SER A 187 -26.99 -11.55 1.92
C SER A 187 -26.02 -11.13 3.02
N ILE A 188 -24.71 -11.30 2.82
CA ILE A 188 -23.67 -10.80 3.72
C ILE A 188 -23.55 -9.27 3.64
N TYR A 189 -23.61 -8.70 2.42
CA TYR A 189 -23.68 -7.25 2.24
C TYR A 189 -24.85 -6.62 3.00
N ARG A 190 -26.03 -7.29 3.02
CA ARG A 190 -27.17 -6.85 3.86
C ARG A 190 -26.87 -6.86 5.36
N ILE A 191 -25.94 -7.68 5.87
CA ILE A 191 -25.50 -7.59 7.27
C ILE A 191 -24.64 -6.32 7.48
N GLN A 192 -23.71 -6.01 6.57
CA GLN A 192 -22.90 -4.80 6.64
C GLN A 192 -23.75 -3.51 6.58
N GLN A 193 -24.87 -3.53 5.85
CA GLN A 193 -25.86 -2.44 5.84
C GLN A 193 -26.78 -2.42 7.08
N ILE A 194 -26.23 -2.71 8.27
CA ILE A 194 -26.86 -2.44 9.57
C ILE A 194 -26.01 -1.37 10.26
N GLU A 195 -26.52 -0.14 10.34
CA GLU A 195 -25.80 1.02 10.90
C GLU A 195 -25.23 0.76 12.31
N GLN A 196 -25.98 0.00 13.12
CA GLN A 196 -25.60 -0.32 14.50
C GLN A 196 -24.81 -1.65 14.63
N LEU A 197 -24.30 -2.24 13.54
CA LEU A 197 -23.68 -3.58 13.56
C LEU A 197 -22.60 -3.71 14.64
N GLN A 198 -21.62 -2.80 14.67
CA GLN A 198 -20.54 -2.83 15.65
C GLN A 198 -21.06 -2.66 17.09
N ARG A 199 -22.05 -1.77 17.30
CA ARG A 199 -22.69 -1.54 18.60
C ARG A 199 -23.39 -2.80 19.13
N ILE A 200 -24.06 -3.56 18.25
CA ILE A 200 -24.67 -4.85 18.60
C ILE A 200 -23.60 -5.87 19.00
N ILE A 201 -22.56 -6.02 18.18
CA ILE A 201 -21.49 -6.99 18.41
C ILE A 201 -20.71 -6.70 19.69
N ASN A 202 -20.44 -5.44 20.00
CA ASN A 202 -19.77 -5.02 21.24
C ASN A 202 -20.62 -5.33 22.50
N VAL A 203 -21.96 -5.31 22.40
CA VAL A 203 -22.87 -5.62 23.52
C VAL A 203 -22.97 -7.12 23.84
N ILE A 204 -22.53 -8.01 22.93
CA ILE A 204 -22.52 -9.46 23.18
C ILE A 204 -21.56 -9.79 24.34
N PRO A 205 -22.01 -10.48 25.41
CA PRO A 205 -21.12 -10.90 26.49
C PRO A 205 -20.06 -11.92 26.06
N ASN A 206 -18.84 -11.80 26.59
CA ASN A 206 -17.71 -12.69 26.28
C ASN A 206 -18.00 -14.18 26.59
N ASN A 207 -18.92 -14.48 27.51
CA ASN A 207 -19.36 -15.84 27.84
C ASN A 207 -20.41 -16.41 26.87
N HIS A 208 -20.92 -15.61 25.93
CA HIS A 208 -21.81 -16.04 24.84
C HIS A 208 -21.12 -16.09 23.48
N MET A 209 -20.08 -15.25 23.27
CA MET A 209 -19.25 -15.25 22.06
C MET A 209 -17.86 -14.72 22.39
N GLU A 210 -16.81 -15.43 21.97
CA GLU A 210 -15.42 -15.00 22.17
C GLU A 210 -15.15 -13.67 21.43
N PRO A 211 -14.36 -12.73 21.99
CA PRO A 211 -13.90 -11.54 21.26
C PRO A 211 -13.36 -11.87 19.85
N SER A 212 -12.40 -12.78 19.73
CA SER A 212 -11.79 -13.12 18.43
C SER A 212 -12.80 -13.65 17.38
N ALA A 213 -13.88 -14.29 17.83
CA ALA A 213 -14.95 -14.77 16.96
C ALA A 213 -15.85 -13.63 16.48
N ARG A 214 -16.07 -12.60 17.30
CA ARG A 214 -16.77 -11.36 16.94
C ARG A 214 -15.96 -10.53 15.95
N ASP A 215 -14.67 -10.38 16.21
CA ASP A 215 -13.75 -9.65 15.33
C ASP A 215 -13.60 -10.38 13.99
N SER A 216 -13.46 -11.71 14.01
CA SER A 216 -13.49 -12.54 12.79
C SER A 216 -14.85 -12.52 12.08
N PHE A 217 -15.96 -12.23 12.75
CA PHE A 217 -17.26 -12.05 12.11
C PHE A 217 -17.32 -10.72 11.35
N ILE A 218 -17.03 -9.59 12.02
CA ILE A 218 -16.97 -8.26 11.40
C ILE A 218 -16.00 -8.26 10.22
N ASN A 219 -14.80 -8.81 10.39
CA ASN A 219 -13.78 -8.85 9.34
C ASN A 219 -14.20 -9.70 8.12
N ILE A 220 -14.92 -10.81 8.29
CA ILE A 220 -15.45 -11.58 7.15
C ILE A 220 -16.61 -10.84 6.49
N VAL A 221 -17.54 -10.26 7.27
CA VAL A 221 -18.67 -9.50 6.71
C VAL A 221 -18.17 -8.30 5.89
N GLY A 222 -17.22 -7.52 6.40
CA GLY A 222 -16.59 -6.43 5.66
C GLY A 222 -15.86 -6.90 4.41
N LYS A 223 -14.89 -7.82 4.54
CA LYS A 223 -14.05 -8.26 3.40
C LYS A 223 -14.82 -9.03 2.31
N VAL A 224 -16.02 -9.53 2.60
CA VAL A 224 -16.95 -10.10 1.59
C VAL A 224 -17.94 -9.07 1.05
N SER A 225 -18.37 -8.08 1.85
CA SER A 225 -19.23 -6.97 1.39
C SER A 225 -18.58 -6.12 0.29
N ARG A 226 -17.25 -5.94 0.38
CA ARG A 226 -16.45 -5.20 -0.60
C ARG A 226 -16.63 -5.65 -2.05
N TYR A 227 -16.98 -6.92 -2.33
CA TYR A 227 -17.27 -7.36 -3.70
C TYR A 227 -18.55 -6.73 -4.29
N ARG A 228 -19.58 -6.56 -3.46
CA ARG A 228 -20.83 -5.88 -3.88
C ARG A 228 -20.62 -4.37 -4.01
N GLU A 229 -19.79 -3.80 -3.15
CA GLU A 229 -19.42 -2.39 -3.17
C GLU A 229 -18.55 -2.06 -4.39
N ALA A 230 -17.54 -2.88 -4.70
CA ALA A 230 -16.71 -2.79 -5.91
C ALA A 230 -17.55 -2.84 -7.19
N ALA A 231 -18.43 -3.83 -7.35
CA ALA A 231 -19.32 -3.92 -8.50
C ALA A 231 -20.27 -2.71 -8.63
N ARG A 232 -20.75 -2.18 -7.51
CA ARG A 232 -21.59 -0.96 -7.44
C ARG A 232 -20.78 0.31 -7.74
N PHE A 233 -19.50 0.36 -7.35
CA PHE A 233 -18.58 1.45 -7.65
C PHE A 233 -18.24 1.46 -9.14
N LEU A 234 -17.69 0.38 -9.70
CA LEU A 234 -17.32 0.27 -11.12
C LEU A 234 -18.48 0.64 -12.05
N TYR A 235 -19.70 0.13 -11.80
CA TYR A 235 -20.88 0.50 -12.58
C TYR A 235 -21.25 2.00 -12.48
N ARG A 236 -21.02 2.64 -11.32
CA ARG A 236 -21.23 4.09 -11.13
C ARG A 236 -20.13 4.91 -11.79
N THR A 237 -18.87 4.48 -11.69
CA THR A 237 -17.73 5.14 -12.33
C THR A 237 -17.88 5.10 -13.84
N ALA A 238 -18.19 3.95 -14.44
CA ALA A 238 -18.50 3.84 -15.87
C ALA A 238 -19.76 4.62 -16.27
N LYS A 239 -20.77 4.77 -15.40
CA LYS A 239 -21.91 5.65 -15.68
C LYS A 239 -21.47 7.12 -15.79
N ASN A 240 -20.66 7.60 -14.85
CA ASN A 240 -20.37 9.02 -14.70
C ASN A 240 -19.13 9.50 -15.49
N VAL A 241 -18.11 8.65 -15.65
CA VAL A 241 -16.82 8.96 -16.28
C VAL A 241 -16.72 8.24 -17.62
N PRO A 242 -16.50 8.94 -18.75
CA PRO A 242 -16.35 8.32 -20.06
C PRO A 242 -15.17 7.34 -20.16
N LEU A 243 -13.99 7.70 -19.62
CA LEU A 243 -12.79 6.83 -19.66
C LEU A 243 -13.01 5.47 -19.00
N ALA A 244 -13.80 5.41 -17.92
CA ALA A 244 -14.14 4.17 -17.22
C ALA A 244 -15.09 3.22 -18.01
N ARG A 245 -15.52 3.62 -19.21
CA ARG A 245 -16.20 2.76 -20.20
C ARG A 245 -15.23 2.18 -21.22
N ASN A 246 -14.08 2.83 -21.38
CA ASN A 246 -12.99 2.51 -22.30
C ASN A 246 -11.79 1.95 -21.53
N MET A 247 -12.02 1.16 -20.46
CA MET A 247 -10.94 0.47 -19.75
C MET A 247 -10.39 -0.67 -20.61
N GLN A 248 -9.06 -0.81 -20.65
CA GLN A 248 -8.36 -1.86 -21.38
C GLN A 248 -7.39 -2.59 -20.44
N THR A 249 -7.25 -3.90 -20.61
CA THR A 249 -6.28 -4.70 -19.84
C THR A 249 -4.89 -4.59 -20.45
N VAL A 250 -3.88 -4.36 -19.60
CA VAL A 250 -2.46 -4.35 -19.99
C VAL A 250 -1.69 -5.27 -19.04
N PRO A 251 -1.67 -6.60 -19.29
CA PRO A 251 -0.83 -7.52 -18.52
C PRO A 251 0.65 -7.22 -18.78
N VAL A 252 1.42 -7.11 -17.71
CA VAL A 252 2.88 -6.91 -17.77
C VAL A 252 3.57 -8.26 -17.65
N HIS A 253 4.11 -8.74 -18.76
CA HIS A 253 5.02 -9.88 -18.78
C HIS A 253 6.46 -9.37 -18.70
N LEU A 254 7.23 -9.86 -17.73
CA LEU A 254 8.66 -9.58 -17.65
C LEU A 254 9.42 -10.48 -18.64
N PRO A 255 10.47 -9.99 -19.31
CA PRO A 255 11.24 -10.80 -20.26
C PRO A 255 12.11 -11.83 -19.52
N GLU A 256 12.53 -12.90 -20.20
CA GLU A 256 13.23 -14.04 -19.55
C GLU A 256 14.52 -13.61 -18.85
N GLU A 257 15.22 -12.61 -19.40
CA GLU A 257 16.42 -12.00 -18.83
C GLU A 257 16.19 -11.43 -17.43
N ALA A 258 14.98 -10.94 -17.11
CA ALA A 258 14.64 -10.41 -15.79
C ALA A 258 14.66 -11.48 -14.67
N PHE A 259 14.57 -12.76 -15.04
CA PHE A 259 14.67 -13.90 -14.13
C PHE A 259 16.06 -14.54 -14.14
N THR A 260 16.95 -14.14 -15.04
CA THR A 260 18.34 -14.61 -15.01
C THR A 260 19.04 -14.02 -13.80
N THR A 261 19.40 -14.87 -12.84
CA THR A 261 20.36 -14.48 -11.81
C THR A 261 21.71 -14.29 -12.51
N PRO A 262 22.30 -13.08 -12.53
CA PRO A 262 23.60 -12.89 -13.17
C PRO A 262 24.63 -13.79 -12.48
N SER A 263 25.52 -14.43 -13.23
CA SER A 263 26.56 -15.26 -12.61
C SER A 263 27.58 -14.34 -11.92
N ILE A 264 27.50 -14.30 -10.58
CA ILE A 264 28.29 -13.36 -9.77
C ILE A 264 29.70 -13.94 -9.50
N ASP A 265 30.38 -14.36 -10.57
CA ASP A 265 31.71 -14.96 -10.53
C ASP A 265 32.80 -13.93 -10.16
N SER A 266 32.49 -12.64 -10.27
CA SER A 266 33.42 -11.51 -10.03
C SER A 266 33.16 -10.71 -8.74
N TYR A 267 31.95 -10.76 -8.19
CA TYR A 267 31.58 -10.04 -6.95
C TYR A 267 31.22 -11.04 -5.85
N THR A 268 32.24 -11.57 -5.19
CA THR A 268 32.07 -12.16 -3.86
C THR A 268 31.96 -11.02 -2.84
N PRO A 269 30.77 -10.74 -2.26
CA PRO A 269 30.63 -9.66 -1.29
C PRO A 269 31.37 -10.02 0.00
N ASN A 270 32.61 -9.56 0.13
CA ASN A 270 33.37 -9.71 1.35
C ASN A 270 32.64 -8.93 2.47
N LEU A 271 32.00 -9.66 3.36
CA LEU A 271 31.17 -9.10 4.42
C LEU A 271 31.94 -8.10 5.27
N LEU A 272 33.21 -8.38 5.59
CA LEU A 272 34.07 -7.46 6.36
C LEU A 272 34.25 -6.12 5.64
N VAL A 273 34.43 -6.13 4.32
CA VAL A 273 34.51 -4.91 3.49
C VAL A 273 33.20 -4.14 3.56
N LYS A 274 32.04 -4.79 3.38
CA LYS A 274 30.74 -4.10 3.38
C LYS A 274 30.32 -3.55 4.75
N VAL A 275 30.61 -4.23 5.87
CA VAL A 275 30.37 -3.61 7.20
C VAL A 275 31.37 -2.47 7.46
N THR A 276 32.59 -2.55 6.93
CA THR A 276 33.60 -1.47 7.08
C THR A 276 33.23 -0.22 6.25
N GLU A 277 32.80 -0.39 5.00
CA GLU A 277 32.25 0.69 4.15
C GLU A 277 31.11 1.43 4.86
N ALA A 278 30.14 0.69 5.41
CA ALA A 278 29.02 1.27 6.16
C ALA A 278 29.46 1.98 7.45
N SER A 279 30.49 1.47 8.14
CA SER A 279 31.00 2.04 9.39
C SER A 279 31.89 3.28 9.19
N ALA A 280 32.34 3.57 7.96
CA ALA A 280 33.21 4.70 7.65
C ALA A 280 32.64 6.07 8.08
N LYS A 281 31.31 6.19 8.19
CA LYS A 281 30.61 7.38 8.73
C LYS A 281 30.69 7.52 10.27
N GLY A 282 31.61 6.82 10.94
CA GLY A 282 32.05 7.01 12.32
C GLY A 282 31.10 6.56 13.43
N ARG A 283 29.78 6.68 13.25
CA ARG A 283 28.77 6.50 14.31
C ARG A 283 28.61 5.07 14.84
N GLN A 284 29.18 4.04 14.19
CA GLN A 284 28.93 2.62 14.52
C GLN A 284 30.18 1.74 14.70
N GLN A 285 31.37 2.29 14.95
CA GLN A 285 32.58 1.48 15.12
C GLN A 285 32.52 0.45 16.27
N LYS A 286 31.75 0.70 17.34
CA LYS A 286 31.50 -0.30 18.40
C LYS A 286 30.67 -1.49 17.90
N LEU A 287 29.63 -1.23 17.09
CA LEU A 287 28.78 -2.28 16.53
C LEU A 287 29.53 -3.10 15.47
N LEU A 288 30.34 -2.45 14.62
CA LEU A 288 31.26 -3.12 13.69
C LEU A 288 32.17 -4.11 14.44
N LYS A 289 32.86 -3.66 15.50
CA LYS A 289 33.76 -4.52 16.29
C LYS A 289 33.04 -5.73 16.88
N GLU A 290 31.81 -5.56 17.36
CA GLU A 290 31.02 -6.65 17.93
C GLU A 290 30.52 -7.64 16.85
N ILE A 291 30.07 -7.15 15.69
CA ILE A 291 29.72 -8.00 14.54
C ILE A 291 30.93 -8.81 14.08
N CYS A 292 32.09 -8.17 13.92
CA CYS A 292 33.34 -8.86 13.58
C CYS A 292 33.72 -9.91 14.63
N ARG A 293 33.57 -9.61 15.92
CA ARG A 293 33.85 -10.54 17.03
C ARG A 293 32.93 -11.77 17.01
N VAL A 294 31.64 -11.58 16.79
CA VAL A 294 30.63 -12.66 16.74
C VAL A 294 30.83 -13.55 15.50
N LEU A 295 31.25 -12.97 14.38
CA LEU A 295 31.49 -13.70 13.11
C LEU A 295 32.93 -14.25 12.97
N GLY A 296 33.80 -14.08 13.97
CA GLY A 296 35.20 -14.55 13.94
C GLY A 296 36.12 -13.79 12.97
N LEU A 297 35.70 -12.61 12.49
CA LEU A 297 36.43 -11.81 11.49
C LEU A 297 37.48 -10.92 12.16
N SER A 298 38.76 -11.19 11.93
CA SER A 298 39.86 -10.38 12.46
C SER A 298 39.94 -9.01 11.76
N SER A 299 39.78 -7.92 12.51
CA SER A 299 39.86 -6.55 11.99
C SER A 299 41.31 -6.10 11.78
N GLY A 300 41.91 -6.53 10.65
CA GLY A 300 43.25 -6.15 10.21
C GLY A 300 43.35 -4.71 9.71
N ILE A 301 43.08 -3.73 10.58
CA ILE A 301 43.28 -2.30 10.32
C ILE A 301 44.48 -1.82 11.13
N THR A 302 45.66 -1.83 10.50
CA THR A 302 46.88 -1.22 11.06
C THR A 302 46.79 0.31 10.95
N ASN A 303 46.92 1.02 12.07
CA ASN A 303 46.94 2.47 12.09
C ASN A 303 48.24 3.01 11.46
N ALA A 304 48.18 3.42 10.20
CA ALA A 304 49.17 4.31 9.59
C ALA A 304 48.62 5.74 9.60
N GLY A 305 49.25 6.64 10.36
CA GLY A 305 48.90 8.07 10.36
C GLY A 305 49.39 8.76 9.08
N PRO A 306 48.77 9.89 8.67
CA PRO A 306 49.19 10.60 7.47
C PRO A 306 50.52 11.34 7.70
N PRO A 307 51.54 11.18 6.82
CA PRO A 307 52.65 12.12 6.73
C PRO A 307 52.18 13.44 6.09
N ALA A 308 52.84 14.54 6.42
CA ALA A 308 52.49 15.87 5.96
C ALA A 308 53.13 16.24 4.61
N HIS A 309 52.79 17.44 4.11
CA HIS A 309 53.33 18.03 2.88
C HIS A 309 54.85 18.12 2.85
N GLU A 310 55.43 17.94 1.66
CA GLU A 310 56.61 18.72 1.24
C GLU A 310 56.56 18.99 -0.27
N THR A 311 57.21 20.06 -0.74
CA THR A 311 57.13 20.53 -2.14
C THR A 311 58.49 20.51 -2.83
N ALA A 312 58.57 19.92 -4.02
CA ALA A 312 59.67 20.08 -4.96
C ALA A 312 59.20 19.87 -6.41
N SER A 313 59.81 20.59 -7.35
CA SER A 313 59.60 20.44 -8.80
C SER A 313 60.66 19.53 -9.43
N PHE A 314 60.40 19.07 -10.66
CA PHE A 314 61.30 18.97 -11.84
C PHE A 314 61.01 17.75 -12.73
N GLN A 315 60.95 17.99 -14.04
CA GLN A 315 61.18 17.03 -15.14
C GLN A 315 62.63 17.28 -15.68
N PRO A 316 63.13 16.70 -16.80
CA PRO A 316 62.56 15.74 -17.76
C PRO A 316 63.56 14.62 -18.21
N GLU A 317 63.30 14.01 -19.39
CA GLU A 317 64.28 13.34 -20.30
C GLU A 317 64.73 11.89 -20.01
N LEU A 318 65.08 11.03 -21.00
CA LEU A 318 64.69 10.83 -22.42
C LEU A 318 65.11 9.39 -22.85
N ASN A 319 64.51 8.84 -23.93
CA ASN A 319 64.99 7.67 -24.72
C ASN A 319 65.09 6.28 -23.99
N GLN A 320 65.02 5.12 -24.65
CA GLN A 320 65.39 4.81 -26.04
C GLN A 320 64.64 3.57 -26.61
N ASP A 321 64.13 3.69 -27.84
CA ASP A 321 63.71 2.59 -28.76
C ASP A 321 64.89 2.31 -29.74
N PRO A 322 65.02 1.15 -30.45
CA PRO A 322 64.01 0.67 -31.42
C PRO A 322 63.89 -0.86 -31.72
N ASP A 323 62.68 -1.29 -32.18
CA ASP A 323 62.32 -1.97 -33.48
C ASP A 323 63.20 -3.15 -34.05
N PRO A 324 62.81 -3.89 -35.13
CA PRO A 324 61.54 -3.98 -35.88
C PRO A 324 60.94 -5.40 -36.02
N GLY A 325 59.70 -5.48 -36.55
CA GLY A 325 59.02 -6.76 -36.86
C GLY A 325 57.74 -6.64 -37.73
N GLU A 326 57.91 -6.33 -39.02
CA GLU A 326 56.93 -6.42 -40.13
C GLU A 326 56.00 -7.68 -40.05
N SER A 327 54.78 -7.80 -40.63
CA SER A 327 54.12 -7.26 -41.85
C SER A 327 52.71 -7.91 -41.95
N THR A 328 51.65 -7.49 -42.69
CA THR A 328 51.32 -6.31 -43.53
C THR A 328 49.80 -6.18 -43.72
N GLY A 329 49.28 -4.94 -43.71
CA GLY A 329 48.30 -4.42 -44.69
C GLY A 329 46.80 -4.84 -44.63
N SER A 330 45.89 -4.14 -45.32
CA SER A 330 46.04 -2.84 -46.02
C SER A 330 44.71 -2.25 -46.55
N VAL A 331 44.46 -0.94 -46.32
CA VAL A 331 43.80 0.02 -47.26
C VAL A 331 42.27 -0.16 -47.50
N LYS A 332 41.36 0.83 -47.76
CA LYS A 332 41.30 2.28 -48.14
C LYS A 332 40.22 2.98 -47.25
N ARG A 333 40.34 4.26 -46.81
CA ARG A 333 40.04 5.57 -47.49
C ARG A 333 38.52 5.79 -47.75
N SER A 334 37.86 6.94 -47.53
CA SER A 334 38.19 8.40 -47.58
C SER A 334 37.57 9.21 -46.40
N GLU A 335 38.13 10.33 -45.91
CA GLU A 335 38.06 11.74 -46.41
C GLU A 335 36.64 12.21 -46.79
N CYS A 336 36.10 13.40 -46.42
CA CYS A 336 36.45 14.50 -45.48
C CYS A 336 35.14 15.36 -45.23
N THR A 337 35.01 16.53 -44.56
CA THR A 337 35.91 17.66 -44.18
C THR A 337 35.30 18.54 -43.04
N GLU A 338 35.95 19.67 -42.71
CA GLU A 338 35.58 20.94 -42.01
C GLU A 338 34.09 21.44 -42.01
N ARG A 339 33.64 22.44 -41.21
CA ARG A 339 34.33 23.67 -40.71
C ARG A 339 33.69 24.33 -39.46
N THR A 340 34.45 25.19 -38.76
CA THR A 340 34.04 26.05 -37.61
C THR A 340 33.63 27.47 -38.02
N ASN A 341 32.99 28.23 -37.11
CA ASN A 341 33.52 29.51 -36.56
C ASN A 341 32.57 30.24 -35.57
N SER A 342 33.16 31.02 -34.66
CA SER A 342 32.53 32.03 -33.77
C SER A 342 32.63 33.45 -34.41
N VAL A 343 32.04 34.54 -33.88
CA VAL A 343 32.47 35.36 -32.72
C VAL A 343 31.43 36.49 -32.44
N SER A 344 31.29 36.90 -31.16
CA SER A 344 30.72 38.12 -30.47
C SER A 344 29.65 39.05 -31.15
N ASP A 345 28.77 39.75 -30.42
CA ASP A 345 29.03 40.94 -29.55
C ASP A 345 28.01 41.19 -28.40
N LEU A 346 28.34 42.17 -27.54
CA LEU A 346 27.60 42.76 -26.38
C LEU A 346 27.45 44.30 -26.60
N PRO A 347 26.74 45.14 -25.79
CA PRO A 347 26.36 45.02 -24.37
C PRO A 347 24.85 45.40 -24.11
N ASP A 348 24.31 45.81 -22.94
CA ASP A 348 24.80 45.98 -21.55
C ASP A 348 23.65 45.68 -20.54
N LYS A 349 23.80 46.07 -19.27
CA LYS A 349 22.98 45.68 -18.09
C LYS A 349 21.62 46.37 -17.96
N SER A 350 20.66 45.64 -17.38
CA SER A 350 19.82 46.14 -16.27
C SER A 350 19.53 44.99 -15.30
N ALA A 351 19.40 45.28 -14.00
CA ALA A 351 19.42 44.24 -12.96
C ALA A 351 18.02 43.89 -12.41
N SER A 352 17.76 42.59 -12.25
CA SER A 352 16.73 42.05 -11.37
C SER A 352 17.22 40.70 -10.82
N CYS A 353 17.11 40.46 -9.52
CA CYS A 353 17.71 39.30 -8.88
C CYS A 353 16.86 38.03 -9.07
N ILE A 354 17.38 37.08 -9.84
CA ILE A 354 16.95 35.68 -9.78
C ILE A 354 17.84 34.98 -8.75
N THR A 355 17.29 34.61 -7.60
CA THR A 355 17.93 33.63 -6.70
C THR A 355 17.74 32.24 -7.28
N GLU A 356 18.84 31.55 -7.58
CA GLU A 356 18.81 30.18 -8.09
C GLU A 356 18.29 29.18 -7.04
N ALA A 357 17.65 28.12 -7.50
CA ALA A 357 17.05 27.11 -6.63
C ALA A 357 18.09 26.14 -6.08
N ASN A 358 18.12 25.97 -4.76
CA ASN A 358 18.67 24.80 -4.10
C ASN A 358 17.52 23.92 -3.60
N PRO A 359 17.15 22.82 -4.29
CA PRO A 359 16.37 21.76 -3.68
C PRO A 359 17.27 21.02 -2.68
N GLY A 360 17.31 21.50 -1.44
CA GLY A 360 17.94 20.79 -0.33
C GLY A 360 17.22 19.45 -0.08
N PRO A 361 17.90 18.45 0.52
CA PRO A 361 17.22 17.23 0.94
C PRO A 361 16.18 17.57 2.01
N GLU A 362 14.96 17.08 1.83
CA GLU A 362 13.87 17.21 2.81
C GLU A 362 14.33 16.59 4.13
N SER A 363 14.48 17.44 5.14
CA SER A 363 15.20 17.10 6.37
C SER A 363 14.22 16.69 7.47
N ASN A 364 13.60 15.51 7.31
CA ASN A 364 12.68 14.91 8.27
C ASN A 364 13.11 15.17 9.73
N ALA A 365 12.24 15.81 10.51
CA ALA A 365 12.55 16.19 11.88
C ALA A 365 12.45 14.98 12.80
N ILE A 366 13.60 14.50 13.29
CA ILE A 366 13.73 13.26 14.06
C ILE A 366 13.32 13.48 15.52
N ILE A 367 12.30 12.76 15.97
CA ILE A 367 11.93 12.66 17.39
C ILE A 367 12.77 11.55 18.03
N LEU A 368 13.32 11.79 19.23
CA LEU A 368 14.05 10.79 20.01
C LEU A 368 13.13 10.13 21.04
N GLN A 369 13.39 8.86 21.39
CA GLN A 369 12.65 8.19 22.45
C GLN A 369 12.83 8.91 23.81
N GLY A 370 11.73 9.09 24.56
CA GLY A 370 11.69 9.89 25.77
C GLY A 370 11.65 11.40 25.53
N SER A 371 11.37 11.84 24.30
CA SER A 371 11.27 13.25 23.92
C SER A 371 10.02 13.52 23.07
N GLY A 372 9.74 14.81 22.84
CA GLY A 372 8.68 15.21 21.92
C GLY A 372 8.82 16.65 21.47
N ILE A 373 8.06 16.96 20.43
CA ILE A 373 8.05 18.21 19.67
C ILE A 373 6.65 18.82 19.69
N SER A 374 6.56 20.13 19.50
CA SER A 374 5.31 20.85 19.31
C SER A 374 5.34 21.62 18.00
N GLY A 375 4.18 21.75 17.37
CA GLY A 375 3.98 22.52 16.15
C GLY A 375 2.55 23.03 16.07
N SER A 376 2.25 23.73 14.98
CA SER A 376 0.93 24.26 14.67
C SER A 376 0.64 24.13 13.18
N VAL A 377 -0.58 23.80 12.81
CA VAL A 377 -1.09 23.90 11.43
C VAL A 377 -2.23 24.91 11.39
N GLY A 378 -2.21 25.81 10.41
CA GLY A 378 -3.33 26.64 10.02
C GLY A 378 -4.31 25.89 9.09
N PRO A 379 -5.45 26.51 8.74
CA PRO A 379 -6.44 25.92 7.84
C PRO A 379 -5.84 25.51 6.49
N LYS A 380 -5.93 24.22 6.15
CA LYS A 380 -5.34 23.59 4.95
C LYS A 380 -3.81 23.64 4.89
N GLU A 381 -3.14 23.79 6.04
CA GLU A 381 -1.70 23.60 6.15
C GLU A 381 -1.37 22.16 6.56
N THR A 382 -0.18 21.72 6.17
CA THR A 382 0.39 20.41 6.42
C THR A 382 1.73 20.61 7.12
N SER A 383 2.03 19.82 8.15
CA SER A 383 3.32 19.88 8.84
C SER A 383 4.46 19.33 7.98
N GLU A 384 5.70 19.69 8.33
CA GLU A 384 6.87 18.92 7.93
C GLU A 384 6.75 17.45 8.39
N PRO A 385 7.35 16.48 7.68
CA PRO A 385 7.36 15.09 8.10
C PRO A 385 8.28 14.87 9.31
N TYR A 386 7.72 14.24 10.35
CA TYR A 386 8.43 13.85 11.56
C TYR A 386 8.76 12.36 11.52
N SER A 387 9.96 11.98 11.95
CA SER A 387 10.36 10.56 12.02
C SER A 387 10.61 10.13 13.46
N ALA A 388 9.90 9.10 13.93
CA ALA A 388 9.97 8.60 15.29
C ALA A 388 10.09 7.07 15.30
N GLY A 389 11.34 6.59 15.24
CA GLY A 389 11.64 5.15 15.19
C GLY A 389 11.07 4.50 13.91
N PRO A 390 10.11 3.56 14.00
CA PRO A 390 9.49 2.93 12.84
C PRO A 390 8.35 3.76 12.20
N MET A 391 8.00 4.93 12.75
CA MET A 391 6.90 5.77 12.26
C MET A 391 7.38 7.03 11.55
N GLU A 392 6.64 7.42 10.52
CA GLU A 392 6.66 8.74 9.91
C GLU A 392 5.30 9.40 10.14
N ILE A 393 5.28 10.68 10.53
CA ILE A 393 4.08 11.39 11.00
C ILE A 393 4.00 12.75 10.31
N VAL A 394 2.83 13.02 9.72
CA VAL A 394 2.44 14.31 9.15
C VAL A 394 1.11 14.71 9.78
N VAL A 395 0.93 16.00 10.08
CA VAL A 395 -0.32 16.57 10.63
C VAL A 395 -0.90 17.54 9.60
N GLU A 396 -2.20 17.46 9.32
CA GLU A 396 -2.89 18.30 8.33
C GLU A 396 -4.24 18.79 8.90
N ASP A 397 -4.60 20.06 8.66
CA ASP A 397 -5.95 20.55 8.96
C ASP A 397 -6.83 20.61 7.70
N ILE A 398 -7.59 19.53 7.49
CA ILE A 398 -8.48 19.34 6.34
C ILE A 398 -9.76 20.19 6.34
N ALA A 399 -10.13 20.85 7.46
CA ALA A 399 -11.48 21.42 7.62
C ALA A 399 -11.60 22.71 8.47
N GLY A 400 -10.51 23.19 9.06
CA GLY A 400 -10.52 24.27 10.04
C GLY A 400 -10.83 25.67 9.50
N SER A 401 -11.12 26.56 10.44
CA SER A 401 -11.19 28.03 10.27
C SER A 401 -10.31 28.77 11.29
N SER A 402 -9.49 28.02 12.03
CA SER A 402 -8.67 28.44 13.18
C SER A 402 -7.39 27.60 13.20
N SER A 403 -6.36 28.05 13.93
CA SER A 403 -5.11 27.29 14.04
C SER A 403 -5.23 26.14 15.04
N HIS A 404 -4.54 25.04 14.76
CA HIS A 404 -4.47 23.86 15.63
C HIS A 404 -3.03 23.62 16.08
N SER A 405 -2.77 23.84 17.37
CA SER A 405 -1.49 23.49 18.00
C SER A 405 -1.49 22.02 18.41
N TYR A 406 -0.39 21.31 18.14
CA TYR A 406 -0.23 19.89 18.44
C TYR A 406 1.12 19.58 19.10
N ARG A 407 1.21 18.39 19.70
CA ARG A 407 2.42 17.88 20.36
C ARG A 407 2.53 16.38 20.14
N ILE A 408 3.69 15.94 19.63
CA ILE A 408 4.03 14.54 19.35
C ILE A 408 5.16 14.12 20.28
N GLU A 409 4.99 13.03 21.01
CA GLU A 409 6.01 12.45 21.92
C GLU A 409 6.24 10.98 21.61
N TRP A 410 7.50 10.55 21.58
CA TRP A 410 7.87 9.13 21.58
C TRP A 410 8.13 8.70 23.03
N LEU A 411 7.27 7.84 23.56
CA LEU A 411 7.29 7.45 24.97
C LEU A 411 8.53 6.62 25.35
N ASP A 412 9.03 6.81 26.58
CA ASP A 412 10.07 5.96 27.13
C ASP A 412 9.55 4.55 27.52
N ASP A 413 10.44 3.63 27.89
CA ASP A 413 10.08 2.25 28.25
C ASP A 413 9.18 2.13 29.50
N LYS A 414 9.12 3.18 30.33
CA LYS A 414 8.35 3.23 31.59
C LYS A 414 6.94 3.78 31.34
N GLU A 415 6.82 4.84 30.55
CA GLU A 415 5.55 5.33 30.02
C GLU A 415 4.90 4.28 29.10
N THR A 416 5.67 3.67 28.20
CA THR A 416 5.22 2.60 27.29
C THR A 416 4.51 1.45 28.03
N LYS A 417 5.05 1.00 29.17
CA LYS A 417 4.42 -0.04 30.00
C LYS A 417 3.09 0.45 30.60
N LYS A 418 3.08 1.62 31.21
CA LYS A 418 1.88 2.23 31.80
C LYS A 418 0.76 2.45 30.77
N THR A 419 1.11 2.88 29.55
CA THR A 419 0.15 3.12 28.46
C THR A 419 -0.53 1.81 28.03
N ARG A 420 0.23 0.71 27.91
CA ARG A 420 -0.31 -0.63 27.55
C ARG A 420 -1.30 -1.20 28.57
N GLU A 421 -1.30 -0.71 29.82
CA GLU A 421 -2.16 -1.20 30.90
C GLU A 421 -3.49 -0.45 31.03
N GLY A 422 -3.69 0.68 30.33
CA GLY A 422 -4.89 1.50 30.54
C GLY A 422 -5.25 2.55 29.48
N ALA A 423 -4.55 2.64 28.35
CA ALA A 423 -4.92 3.52 27.24
C ALA A 423 -5.46 2.73 26.03
N LEU A 424 -6.30 3.37 25.22
CA LEU A 424 -6.62 2.88 23.88
C LEU A 424 -5.37 3.06 23.00
N LEU A 425 -4.73 1.95 22.64
CA LEU A 425 -3.52 1.93 21.82
C LEU A 425 -3.88 1.44 20.42
N ILE A 426 -3.59 2.24 19.40
CA ILE A 426 -3.88 1.91 18.00
C ILE A 426 -2.61 1.37 17.34
N ASP A 427 -2.63 0.13 16.85
CA ASP A 427 -1.52 -0.41 16.06
C ASP A 427 -1.59 0.11 14.62
N VAL A 428 -0.59 0.90 14.23
CA VAL A 428 -0.50 1.55 12.91
C VAL A 428 -0.19 0.51 11.83
N GLU A 429 0.43 -0.62 12.18
CA GLU A 429 0.70 -1.72 11.24
C GLU A 429 -0.55 -2.59 10.98
N GLU A 430 -1.66 -2.38 11.72
CA GLU A 430 -2.98 -3.00 11.45
C GLU A 430 -3.96 -2.07 10.69
N ILE A 431 -3.58 -0.81 10.40
CA ILE A 431 -4.45 0.15 9.69
C ILE A 431 -4.44 -0.13 8.17
N GLU A 432 -5.43 -0.89 7.69
CA GLU A 432 -5.63 -1.11 6.24
C GLU A 432 -6.25 0.10 5.49
N GLU A 433 -6.99 0.99 6.17
CA GLU A 433 -7.72 2.14 5.59
C GLU A 433 -7.84 3.31 6.60
N GLU A 434 -8.29 4.49 6.15
CA GLU A 434 -8.45 5.71 6.99
C GLU A 434 -9.34 5.48 8.23
N ILE A 435 -8.90 5.95 9.41
CA ILE A 435 -9.63 5.82 10.68
C ILE A 435 -10.08 7.18 11.23
N THR A 436 -11.39 7.36 11.40
CA THR A 436 -11.97 8.53 12.08
C THR A 436 -12.05 8.29 13.59
N LEU A 437 -11.42 9.16 14.38
CA LEU A 437 -11.35 9.05 15.84
C LEU A 437 -11.99 10.26 16.52
N CYS A 438 -13.22 10.10 17.01
CA CYS A 438 -13.91 11.15 17.75
C CYS A 438 -13.40 11.23 19.19
N GLU A 439 -13.19 12.46 19.70
CA GLU A 439 -12.98 12.80 21.12
C GLU A 439 -11.74 12.19 21.83
N HIS A 440 -10.90 11.40 21.16
CA HIS A 440 -9.72 10.76 21.74
C HIS A 440 -8.46 11.66 21.76
N ASN A 441 -8.39 12.57 22.74
CA ASN A 441 -7.22 13.43 22.98
C ASN A 441 -6.71 13.26 24.43
N PRO A 442 -5.46 12.80 24.66
CA PRO A 442 -4.45 12.43 23.67
C PRO A 442 -4.71 11.07 23.01
N LEU A 443 -4.19 10.92 21.80
CA LEU A 443 -4.15 9.68 21.03
C LEU A 443 -2.85 8.90 21.30
N TYR A 444 -2.92 7.57 21.34
CA TYR A 444 -1.76 6.69 21.47
C TYR A 444 -1.67 5.71 20.29
N MET A 445 -0.49 5.65 19.67
CA MET A 445 -0.23 4.86 18.47
C MET A 445 0.97 3.93 18.71
N THR A 446 0.97 2.71 18.16
CA THR A 446 2.08 1.73 18.25
C THR A 446 2.46 1.18 16.87
N ALA A 447 3.75 0.90 16.68
CA ALA A 447 4.29 0.16 15.54
C ALA A 447 5.62 -0.46 15.97
N ARG A 448 5.86 -1.74 15.65
CA ARG A 448 7.06 -2.52 16.06
C ARG A 448 7.43 -2.41 17.56
N GLY A 449 6.43 -2.13 18.40
CA GLY A 449 6.56 -1.96 19.84
C GLY A 449 6.90 -0.55 20.35
N ALA A 450 7.29 0.39 19.47
CA ALA A 450 7.44 1.81 19.82
C ALA A 450 6.06 2.46 19.97
N ILE A 451 5.88 3.33 20.97
CA ILE A 451 4.61 4.02 21.23
C ILE A 451 4.78 5.54 21.11
N LEU A 452 3.88 6.18 20.36
CA LEU A 452 3.71 7.63 20.33
C LEU A 452 2.50 8.09 21.13
N ARG A 453 2.58 9.33 21.63
CA ARG A 453 1.47 10.14 22.15
C ARG A 453 1.30 11.38 21.27
N LEU A 454 0.14 11.54 20.65
CA LEU A 454 -0.26 12.75 19.92
C LEU A 454 -1.32 13.49 20.75
N SER A 455 -1.10 14.79 20.98
CA SER A 455 -2.03 15.66 21.72
C SER A 455 -2.28 16.94 20.92
N TRP A 456 -3.46 17.54 21.01
CA TRP A 456 -3.76 18.80 20.32
C TRP A 456 -4.66 19.75 21.10
N THR A 457 -4.64 21.02 20.72
CA THR A 457 -5.49 22.09 21.25
C THR A 457 -5.97 22.99 20.12
N SER A 458 -7.28 23.15 20.01
CA SER A 458 -7.94 24.09 19.10
C SER A 458 -8.09 25.44 19.81
N GLU A 459 -7.70 26.53 19.15
CA GLU A 459 -8.05 27.88 19.61
C GLU A 459 -9.54 28.12 19.42
N LYS A 460 -10.29 28.23 20.53
CA LYS A 460 -11.70 28.61 20.45
C LYS A 460 -11.82 30.02 19.89
N ALA A 461 -12.45 30.15 18.72
CA ALA A 461 -12.98 31.41 18.24
C ALA A 461 -13.86 32.06 19.34
N GLN A 462 -13.66 33.36 19.54
CA GLN A 462 -14.13 34.13 20.70
C GLN A 462 -15.42 34.90 20.42
#